data_AF-A0A1Y4R5G1-F1
#
_entry.id   AF-A0A1Y4R5G1-F1
#
_cell.length_a   1.000
_cell.length_b   1.000
_cell.length_c   1.000
_cell.angle_alpha   90.00
_cell.angle_beta   90.00
_cell.angle_gamma   90.00
#
_symmetry.space_group_name_H-M   'P 1'
#
loop_
_entity.id
_entity.type
_entity.pdbx_description
1 polymer ?
#
loop_
_entity_poly.entity_id
_entity_poly.type
_entity_poly.pdbx_seq_one_letter_code
_entity_poly.pdbx_strand_id
1 'polypeptide(L)'
;MSFGEKLQQLRKEKGLSQEDLAYQLNVSRQAVSKWESQNGYPEMEKIILISELFQVSLDYLLKEDYDDSFQKTDTSYYLMSKQKIDDYIQIKKSFALKMALSVSFMILGLLIPILCSNTPYETWSGFGFLIIIGISIFVIMVAALSKNPYQNIEDQEIKMSFSDLQELQEQYHQFHSHLTLAVAGSVLLIIVSLACVALLTETHFVNSQWIPAQFMLCVAIAVFFFIYYGILDGVYKFLVHNKEYVKDKQIQKQQSSIFGITMPLAAMLYCVMGLTWNWWHPGWIIFPITAFISLGIDYLIHRK
;
A
#
# COMPACT_ATOMS: atom_id res chain seq x y z
N MET A 1 -37.89 9.75 12.67
CA MET A 1 -37.98 11.10 12.03
C MET A 1 -37.96 10.90 10.53
N SER A 2 -38.81 11.63 9.80
CA SER A 2 -38.84 11.55 8.33
C SER A 2 -37.67 12.29 7.68
N PHE A 3 -37.42 12.06 6.39
CA PHE A 3 -36.37 12.76 5.64
C PHE A 3 -36.51 14.30 5.70
N GLY A 4 -37.73 14.82 5.50
CA GLY A 4 -37.99 16.26 5.50
C GLY A 4 -37.71 16.91 6.86
N GLU A 5 -38.04 16.20 7.95
CA GLU A 5 -37.75 16.64 9.32
C GLU A 5 -36.24 16.69 9.59
N LYS A 6 -35.51 15.64 9.18
CA LYS A 6 -34.05 15.57 9.31
C LYS A 6 -33.35 16.67 8.52
N LEU A 7 -33.77 16.90 7.27
CA LEU A 7 -33.23 17.97 6.44
C LEU A 7 -33.46 19.34 7.06
N GLN A 8 -34.67 19.59 7.58
CA GLN A 8 -34.98 20.85 8.23
C GLN A 8 -34.18 21.05 9.53
N GLN A 9 -33.97 19.99 10.32
CA GLN A 9 -33.16 20.02 11.52
C GLN A 9 -31.71 20.38 11.20
N LEU A 10 -31.08 19.64 10.27
CA LEU A 10 -29.69 19.87 9.87
C LEU A 10 -29.47 21.29 9.33
N ARG A 11 -30.43 21.80 8.56
CA ARG A 11 -30.41 23.19 8.06
C ARG A 11 -30.43 24.20 9.21
N LYS A 12 -31.31 24.01 10.19
CA LYS A 12 -31.43 24.90 11.37
C LYS A 12 -30.19 24.82 12.26
N GLU A 13 -29.60 23.64 12.46
CA GLU A 13 -28.35 23.46 13.22
C GLU A 13 -27.18 24.22 12.59
N LYS A 14 -27.11 24.29 11.26
CA LYS A 14 -26.13 25.10 10.53
C LYS A 14 -26.51 26.57 10.34
N GLY A 15 -27.66 27.00 10.88
CA GLY A 15 -28.12 28.39 10.76
C GLY A 15 -28.46 28.85 9.34
N LEU A 16 -28.73 27.93 8.42
CA LEU A 16 -28.99 28.23 7.01
C LEU A 16 -30.48 28.56 6.78
N SER A 17 -30.79 29.51 5.89
CA SER A 17 -32.15 29.69 5.38
C SER A 17 -32.46 28.66 4.28
N GLN A 18 -33.74 28.49 3.93
CA GLN A 18 -34.11 27.64 2.78
C GLN A 18 -33.54 28.16 1.45
N GLU A 19 -33.31 29.47 1.34
CA GLU A 19 -32.70 30.10 0.16
C GLU A 19 -31.20 29.77 0.11
N ASP A 20 -30.51 29.82 1.25
CA ASP A 20 -29.08 29.49 1.33
C ASP A 20 -28.82 28.01 0.99
N LEU A 21 -29.66 27.11 1.52
CA LEU A 21 -29.55 25.69 1.20
C LEU A 21 -29.84 25.41 -0.28
N ALA A 22 -30.83 26.10 -0.84
CA ALA A 22 -31.16 25.97 -2.26
C ALA A 22 -30.01 26.44 -3.16
N TYR A 23 -29.36 27.56 -2.78
CA TYR A 23 -28.18 28.07 -3.47
C TYR A 23 -27.01 27.05 -3.43
N GLN A 24 -26.71 26.49 -2.26
CA GLN A 24 -25.62 25.51 -2.10
C GLN A 24 -25.86 24.21 -2.87
N LEU A 25 -27.11 23.77 -2.98
CA LEU A 25 -27.49 22.56 -3.72
C LEU A 25 -27.77 22.82 -5.21
N ASN A 26 -27.65 24.08 -5.65
CA ASN A 26 -27.98 24.54 -7.01
C ASN A 26 -29.39 24.10 -7.45
N VAL A 27 -30.39 24.41 -6.62
CA VAL A 27 -31.81 24.13 -6.86
C VAL A 27 -32.66 25.36 -6.53
N SER A 28 -33.95 25.33 -6.88
CA SER A 28 -34.86 26.40 -6.49
C SER A 28 -35.23 26.30 -5.00
N ARG A 29 -35.46 27.44 -4.34
CA ARG A 29 -35.99 27.49 -2.96
C ARG A 29 -37.27 26.66 -2.80
N GLN A 30 -38.12 26.64 -3.83
CA GLN A 30 -39.35 25.86 -3.85
C GLN A 30 -39.08 24.35 -3.75
N ALA A 31 -38.00 23.85 -4.35
CA ALA A 31 -37.61 22.44 -4.25
C ALA A 31 -37.27 22.07 -2.80
N VAL A 32 -36.43 22.87 -2.13
CA VAL A 32 -36.07 22.67 -0.71
C VAL A 32 -37.32 22.68 0.19
N SER A 33 -38.24 23.62 -0.03
CA SER A 33 -39.51 23.68 0.72
C SER A 33 -40.38 22.44 0.50
N LYS A 34 -40.45 21.91 -0.74
CA LYS A 34 -41.15 20.66 -1.03
C LYS A 34 -40.53 19.47 -0.31
N TRP A 35 -39.21 19.39 -0.24
CA TRP A 35 -38.50 18.32 0.46
C TRP A 35 -38.73 18.37 1.97
N GLU A 36 -38.61 19.56 2.59
CA GLU A 36 -38.88 19.73 4.03
C GLU A 36 -40.33 19.42 4.40
N SER A 37 -41.27 19.69 3.50
CA SER A 37 -42.71 19.40 3.70
C SER A 37 -43.15 18.00 3.26
N GLN A 38 -42.21 17.12 2.90
CA GLN A 38 -42.46 15.75 2.43
C GLN A 38 -43.35 15.66 1.16
N ASN A 39 -43.51 16.77 0.43
CA ASN A 39 -44.31 16.86 -0.80
C ASN A 39 -43.50 16.55 -2.07
N GLY A 40 -42.37 15.87 -1.91
CA GLY A 40 -41.45 15.49 -2.98
C GLY A 40 -40.11 15.05 -2.40
N TYR A 41 -39.39 14.23 -3.15
CA TYR A 41 -38.07 13.74 -2.77
C TYR A 41 -36.99 14.36 -3.67
N PRO A 42 -35.80 14.69 -3.13
CA PRO A 42 -34.68 15.07 -3.97
C PRO A 42 -34.22 13.91 -4.85
N GLU A 43 -33.60 14.22 -5.99
CA GLU A 43 -32.89 13.22 -6.80
C GLU A 43 -31.70 12.65 -6.03
N MET A 44 -31.27 11.44 -6.37
CA MET A 44 -30.15 10.75 -5.70
C MET A 44 -28.89 11.60 -5.61
N GLU A 45 -28.55 12.33 -6.68
CA GLU A 45 -27.42 13.26 -6.68
C GLU A 45 -27.55 14.35 -5.60
N LYS A 46 -28.75 14.92 -5.43
CA LYS A 46 -29.01 15.94 -4.41
C LYS A 46 -28.99 15.37 -3.00
N ILE A 47 -29.43 14.13 -2.80
CA ILE A 47 -29.34 13.44 -1.50
C ILE A 47 -27.87 13.24 -1.10
N ILE A 48 -27.01 12.86 -2.03
CA ILE A 48 -25.57 12.73 -1.80
C ILE A 48 -24.97 14.10 -1.42
N LEU A 49 -25.29 15.15 -2.17
CA LEU A 49 -24.82 16.51 -1.84
C LEU A 49 -25.30 16.98 -0.46
N ILE A 50 -26.53 16.66 -0.07
CA ILE A 50 -27.06 16.95 1.29
C ILE A 50 -26.26 16.19 2.35
N SER A 51 -25.99 14.89 2.12
CA SER A 51 -25.18 14.05 3.01
C SER A 51 -23.79 14.64 3.21
N GLU A 52 -23.14 15.07 2.13
CA GLU A 52 -21.81 15.71 2.17
C GLU A 52 -21.86 17.07 2.86
N LEU A 53 -22.85 17.91 2.49
CA LEU A 53 -23.00 19.26 3.03
C LEU A 53 -23.17 19.24 4.54
N PHE A 54 -23.97 18.32 5.07
CA PHE A 54 -24.26 18.22 6.50
C PHE A 54 -23.38 17.20 7.25
N GLN A 55 -22.46 16.52 6.55
CA GLN A 55 -21.57 15.50 7.12
C GLN A 55 -22.32 14.37 7.85
N VAL A 56 -23.42 13.93 7.28
CA VAL A 56 -24.25 12.83 7.81
C VAL A 56 -24.25 11.66 6.84
N SER A 57 -24.51 10.43 7.31
CA SER A 57 -24.64 9.27 6.43
C SER A 57 -25.94 9.32 5.61
N LEU A 58 -25.93 8.71 4.43
CA LEU A 58 -27.15 8.50 3.64
C LEU A 58 -28.18 7.69 4.43
N ASP A 59 -27.74 6.69 5.19
CA ASP A 59 -28.59 5.89 6.06
C ASP A 59 -29.33 6.74 7.10
N TYR A 60 -28.64 7.72 7.70
CA TYR A 60 -29.27 8.68 8.60
C TYR A 60 -30.33 9.49 7.87
N LEU A 61 -30.06 9.99 6.65
CA LEU A 61 -31.04 10.79 5.91
C LEU A 61 -32.28 9.97 5.49
N LEU A 62 -32.09 8.72 5.07
CA LEU A 62 -33.13 7.93 4.39
C LEU A 62 -33.96 7.02 5.32
N LYS A 63 -33.38 6.49 6.41
CA LYS A 63 -34.08 5.51 7.27
C LYS A 63 -34.91 6.19 8.36
N GLU A 64 -36.20 5.92 8.44
CA GLU A 64 -37.08 6.57 9.42
C GLU A 64 -36.86 6.08 10.86
N ASP A 65 -36.47 4.81 11.01
CA ASP A 65 -36.16 4.11 12.26
C ASP A 65 -34.66 4.12 12.60
N TYR A 66 -33.94 5.18 12.21
CA TYR A 66 -32.53 5.33 12.58
C TYR A 66 -32.43 5.66 14.07
N ASP A 67 -32.03 4.66 14.87
CA ASP A 67 -31.85 4.77 16.31
C ASP A 67 -30.64 5.67 16.61
N ASP A 68 -30.86 6.81 17.28
CA ASP A 68 -29.81 7.77 17.70
C ASP A 68 -28.75 7.13 18.62
N SER A 69 -29.00 5.90 19.12
CA SER A 69 -28.03 5.11 19.86
C SER A 69 -26.88 4.56 19.02
N PHE A 70 -26.99 4.57 17.68
CA PHE A 70 -25.81 4.45 16.82
C PHE A 70 -25.12 5.80 16.74
N GLN A 71 -24.34 6.02 17.81
CA GLN A 71 -23.24 6.95 17.99
C GLN A 71 -22.90 7.81 16.76
N LYS A 72 -22.63 9.11 17.01
CA LYS A 72 -21.50 9.81 16.37
C LYS A 72 -20.39 8.78 16.15
N THR A 73 -20.33 8.17 14.97
CA THR A 73 -19.22 7.31 14.67
C THR A 73 -18.07 8.28 14.50
N ASP A 74 -17.16 8.26 15.48
CA ASP A 74 -15.78 8.73 15.36
C ASP A 74 -15.03 7.98 14.25
N THR A 75 -15.69 7.59 13.16
CA THR A 75 -15.04 7.37 11.87
C THR A 75 -14.74 8.74 11.30
N SER A 76 -13.56 9.24 11.66
CA SER A 76 -12.84 10.27 10.93
C SER A 76 -12.67 9.81 9.47
N TYR A 77 -13.71 9.94 8.65
CA TYR A 77 -13.62 9.71 7.21
C TYR A 77 -12.78 10.83 6.61
N TYR A 78 -11.66 10.48 5.98
CA TYR A 78 -10.87 11.45 5.26
C TYR A 78 -11.46 11.66 3.86
N LEU A 79 -12.07 12.82 3.62
CA LEU A 79 -12.47 13.24 2.28
C LEU A 79 -11.21 13.60 1.47
N MET A 80 -10.91 12.79 0.46
CA MET A 80 -9.77 13.02 -0.41
C MET A 80 -10.25 13.69 -1.70
N SER A 81 -9.93 14.98 -1.87
CA SER A 81 -10.17 15.67 -3.14
C SER A 81 -9.21 15.15 -4.21
N LYS A 82 -9.63 15.17 -5.49
CA LYS A 82 -8.81 14.76 -6.64
C LYS A 82 -7.37 15.29 -6.58
N GLN A 83 -7.17 16.56 -6.25
CA GLN A 83 -5.85 17.15 -6.10
C GLN A 83 -4.95 16.39 -5.11
N LYS A 84 -5.49 15.99 -3.95
CA LYS A 84 -4.74 15.22 -2.94
C LYS A 84 -4.42 13.80 -3.40
N ILE A 85 -5.30 13.19 -4.20
CA ILE A 85 -5.06 11.87 -4.81
C ILE A 85 -3.85 11.96 -5.73
N ASP A 86 -3.83 12.94 -6.62
CA ASP A 86 -2.76 13.14 -7.58
C ASP A 86 -1.43 13.47 -6.88
N ASP A 87 -1.46 14.35 -5.87
CA ASP A 87 -0.29 14.68 -5.05
C ASP A 87 0.26 13.44 -4.34
N TYR A 88 -0.62 12.60 -3.78
CA TYR A 88 -0.24 11.35 -3.14
C TYR A 88 0.43 10.38 -4.12
N ILE A 89 -0.16 10.18 -5.30
CA ILE A 89 0.40 9.31 -6.35
C ILE A 89 1.78 9.84 -6.79
N GLN A 90 1.95 11.14 -6.97
CA GLN A 90 3.23 11.74 -7.39
C GLN A 90 4.34 11.58 -6.34
N ILE A 91 4.02 11.81 -5.06
CA ILE A 91 4.97 11.60 -3.96
C ILE A 91 5.41 10.13 -3.93
N LYS A 92 4.46 9.20 -4.04
CA LYS A 92 4.76 7.77 -4.02
C LYS A 92 5.52 7.29 -5.26
N LYS A 93 5.24 7.85 -6.45
CA LYS A 93 6.05 7.63 -7.67
C LYS A 93 7.49 8.06 -7.47
N SER A 94 7.70 9.24 -6.88
CA SER A 94 9.06 9.76 -6.60
C SER A 94 9.79 8.91 -5.56
N PHE A 95 9.08 8.45 -4.53
CA PHE A 95 9.61 7.51 -3.53
C PHE A 95 9.99 6.16 -4.17
N ALA A 96 9.10 5.58 -4.97
CA ALA A 96 9.34 4.31 -5.67
C ALA A 96 10.56 4.39 -6.59
N LEU A 97 10.71 5.49 -7.33
CA LEU A 97 11.85 5.71 -8.22
C LEU A 97 13.16 5.79 -7.44
N LYS A 98 13.21 6.54 -6.34
CA LYS A 98 14.42 6.62 -5.48
C LYS A 98 14.77 5.26 -4.89
N MET A 99 13.79 4.48 -4.45
CA MET A 99 14.00 3.14 -3.90
C MET A 99 14.55 2.18 -4.98
N ALA A 100 13.90 2.15 -6.14
CA ALA A 100 14.27 1.29 -7.26
C ALA A 100 15.67 1.63 -7.80
N LEU A 101 15.99 2.91 -8.00
CA LEU A 101 17.32 3.35 -8.44
C LEU A 101 18.40 2.97 -7.41
N SER A 102 18.16 3.21 -6.12
CA SER A 102 19.17 2.95 -5.08
C SER A 102 19.53 1.47 -4.99
N VAL A 103 18.53 0.58 -5.05
CA VAL A 103 18.75 -0.86 -5.05
C VAL A 103 19.37 -1.33 -6.36
N SER A 104 18.93 -0.80 -7.51
CA SER A 104 19.53 -1.13 -8.81
C SER A 104 21.01 -0.73 -8.87
N PHE A 105 21.36 0.48 -8.40
CA PHE A 105 22.76 0.92 -8.29
C PHE A 105 23.57 0.08 -7.31
N MET A 106 22.97 -0.39 -6.22
CA MET A 106 23.63 -1.29 -5.28
C MET A 106 23.99 -2.63 -5.95
N ILE A 107 23.10 -3.17 -6.78
CA ILE A 107 23.36 -4.41 -7.55
C ILE A 107 24.38 -4.14 -8.66
N LEU A 108 24.27 -3.04 -9.40
CA LEU A 108 25.27 -2.65 -10.41
C LEU A 108 26.65 -2.38 -9.80
N GLY A 109 26.72 -1.98 -8.53
CA GLY A 109 27.98 -1.84 -7.80
C GLY A 109 28.80 -3.14 -7.77
N LEU A 110 28.15 -4.31 -7.86
CA LEU A 110 28.82 -5.62 -7.93
C LEU A 110 29.65 -5.81 -9.20
N LEU A 111 29.40 -5.02 -10.26
CA LEU A 111 30.17 -5.11 -11.50
C LEU A 111 31.66 -4.78 -11.28
N ILE A 112 31.97 -3.84 -10.39
CA ILE A 112 33.35 -3.40 -10.13
C ILE A 112 34.20 -4.55 -9.56
N PRO A 113 33.85 -5.21 -8.44
CA PRO A 113 34.64 -6.34 -7.94
C PRO A 113 34.63 -7.53 -8.88
N ILE A 114 33.54 -7.81 -9.60
CA ILE A 114 33.46 -8.92 -10.56
C ILE A 114 34.49 -8.73 -11.69
N LEU A 115 34.52 -7.53 -12.30
CA LEU A 115 35.42 -7.23 -13.41
C LEU A 115 36.88 -7.06 -12.97
N CYS A 116 37.13 -6.66 -11.72
CA CYS A 116 38.48 -6.53 -11.16
C CYS A 116 39.00 -7.82 -10.51
N SER A 117 38.25 -8.91 -10.50
CA SER A 117 38.73 -10.19 -9.95
C SER A 117 40.04 -10.62 -10.63
N ASN A 118 40.95 -11.27 -9.90
CA ASN A 118 42.26 -11.69 -10.43
C ASN A 118 43.15 -10.54 -10.96
N THR A 119 42.86 -9.28 -10.62
CA THR A 119 43.69 -8.11 -10.94
C THR A 119 44.31 -7.53 -9.67
N PRO A 120 45.40 -6.76 -9.74
CA PRO A 120 45.97 -6.10 -8.55
C PRO A 120 45.01 -5.12 -7.86
N TYR A 121 43.89 -4.76 -8.50
CA TYR A 121 42.89 -3.82 -7.98
C TYR A 121 41.72 -4.50 -7.25
N GLU A 122 41.71 -5.83 -7.11
CA GLU A 122 40.61 -6.60 -6.50
C GLU A 122 40.24 -6.15 -5.08
N THR A 123 41.23 -5.78 -4.26
CA THR A 123 40.98 -5.27 -2.91
C THR A 123 40.33 -3.89 -2.94
N TRP A 124 40.82 -3.01 -3.81
CA TRP A 124 40.32 -1.64 -3.98
C TRP A 124 38.91 -1.60 -4.58
N SER A 125 38.58 -2.51 -5.50
CA SER A 125 37.24 -2.64 -6.05
C SER A 125 36.21 -3.04 -4.98
N GLY A 126 36.59 -3.90 -4.03
CA GLY A 126 35.79 -4.24 -2.85
C GLY A 126 35.49 -3.02 -1.97
N PHE A 127 36.49 -2.18 -1.70
CA PHE A 127 36.28 -0.92 -0.98
C PHE A 127 35.34 0.03 -1.73
N GLY A 128 35.52 0.17 -3.04
CA GLY A 128 34.63 0.98 -3.88
C GLY A 128 33.18 0.51 -3.82
N PHE A 129 32.96 -0.82 -3.87
CA PHE A 129 31.63 -1.42 -3.74
C PHE A 129 30.97 -1.12 -2.38
N LEU A 130 31.72 -1.19 -1.27
CA LEU A 130 31.20 -0.86 0.05
C LEU A 130 30.78 0.60 0.18
N ILE A 131 31.51 1.52 -0.47
CA ILE A 131 31.12 2.94 -0.54
C ILE A 131 29.80 3.10 -1.29
N ILE A 132 29.61 2.40 -2.42
CA ILE A 132 28.36 2.42 -3.18
C ILE A 132 27.19 1.90 -2.33
N ILE A 133 27.38 0.78 -1.61
CA ILE A 133 26.38 0.28 -0.66
C ILE A 133 26.03 1.34 0.39
N GLY A 134 27.05 1.97 1.00
CA GLY A 134 26.85 3.00 2.01
C GLY A 134 26.02 4.18 1.49
N ILE A 135 26.32 4.66 0.28
CA ILE A 135 25.58 5.74 -0.38
C ILE A 135 24.14 5.30 -0.70
N SER A 136 23.95 4.10 -1.28
CA SER A 136 22.61 3.56 -1.59
C SER A 136 21.75 3.42 -0.34
N ILE A 137 22.29 2.87 0.75
CA ILE A 137 21.59 2.75 2.03
C ILE A 137 21.25 4.13 2.59
N PHE A 138 22.17 5.09 2.51
CA PHE A 138 21.90 6.46 2.96
C PHE A 138 20.75 7.10 2.18
N VAL A 139 20.72 6.97 0.85
CA VAL A 139 19.61 7.48 0.02
C VAL A 139 18.29 6.80 0.38
N ILE A 140 18.29 5.48 0.56
CA ILE A 140 17.10 4.71 1.01
C ILE A 140 16.63 5.21 2.38
N MET A 141 17.55 5.41 3.32
CA MET A 141 17.23 5.87 4.67
C MET A 141 16.62 7.29 4.66
N VAL A 142 17.21 8.22 3.90
CA VAL A 142 16.66 9.58 3.74
C VAL A 142 15.27 9.54 3.09
N ALA A 143 15.08 8.70 2.07
CA ALA A 143 13.77 8.53 1.44
C ALA A 143 12.73 7.92 2.40
N ALA A 144 13.10 6.90 3.17
CA ALA A 144 12.24 6.21 4.12
C ALA A 144 11.84 7.09 5.31
N LEU A 145 12.77 7.91 5.81
CA LEU A 145 12.52 8.83 6.92
C LEU A 145 11.91 10.16 6.48
N SER A 146 11.83 10.43 5.17
CA SER A 146 11.20 11.64 4.68
C SER A 146 9.73 11.67 5.12
N LYS A 147 9.35 12.77 5.77
CA LYS A 147 8.01 12.91 6.35
C LYS A 147 6.96 12.86 5.24
N ASN A 148 6.22 11.76 5.18
CA ASN A 148 5.10 11.62 4.25
C ASN A 148 3.88 12.33 4.82
N PRO A 149 3.38 13.43 4.21
CA PRO A 149 2.23 14.17 4.73
C PRO A 149 0.93 13.34 4.72
N TYR A 150 0.92 12.23 3.98
CA TYR A 150 -0.22 11.33 3.81
C TYR A 150 -0.14 10.05 4.65
N GLN A 151 0.86 9.89 5.53
CA GLN A 151 1.07 8.65 6.29
C GLN A 151 -0.14 8.26 7.17
N ASN A 152 -0.80 9.25 7.78
CA ASN A 152 -1.97 9.01 8.63
C ASN A 152 -3.21 8.53 7.86
N ILE A 153 -3.24 8.76 6.54
CA ILE A 153 -4.38 8.44 5.68
C ILE A 153 -4.34 6.96 5.28
N GLU A 154 -3.16 6.34 5.28
CA GLU A 154 -2.99 4.90 4.96
C GLU A 154 -3.59 3.95 5.99
N ASP A 155 -4.02 4.45 7.15
CA ASP A 155 -4.65 3.69 8.23
C ASP A 155 -6.17 3.97 8.34
N GLN A 156 -6.70 4.86 7.50
CA GLN A 156 -8.09 5.31 7.55
C GLN A 156 -8.85 4.92 6.29
N GLU A 157 -10.16 4.69 6.44
CA GLU A 157 -11.05 4.53 5.30
C GLU A 157 -11.22 5.88 4.58
N ILE A 158 -10.85 5.91 3.31
CA ILE A 158 -11.01 7.08 2.44
C ILE A 158 -12.36 7.00 1.74
N LYS A 159 -13.09 8.12 1.72
CA LYS A 159 -14.24 8.31 0.83
C LYS A 159 -13.86 9.27 -0.29
N MET A 160 -14.15 8.88 -1.52
CA MET A 160 -13.92 9.64 -2.75
C MET A 160 -15.26 9.84 -3.46
N SER A 161 -15.36 10.90 -4.27
CA SER A 161 -16.51 11.06 -5.17
C SER A 161 -16.59 9.86 -6.11
N PHE A 162 -17.81 9.46 -6.49
CA PHE A 162 -18.04 8.37 -7.43
C PHE A 162 -17.29 8.60 -8.76
N SER A 163 -17.28 9.85 -9.25
CA SER A 163 -16.56 10.23 -10.47
C SER A 163 -15.05 10.01 -10.34
N ASP A 164 -14.46 10.40 -9.20
CA ASP A 164 -13.01 10.28 -8.96
C ASP A 164 -12.60 8.81 -8.83
N LEU A 165 -13.45 8.00 -8.19
CA LEU A 165 -13.24 6.56 -8.04
C LEU A 165 -13.28 5.85 -9.40
N GLN A 166 -14.24 6.21 -10.27
CA GLN A 166 -14.32 5.65 -11.63
C GLN A 166 -13.08 6.00 -12.47
N GLU A 167 -12.63 7.26 -12.41
CA GLU A 167 -11.40 7.69 -13.10
C GLU A 167 -10.17 6.93 -12.58
N LEU A 168 -10.05 6.75 -11.26
CA LEU A 168 -8.98 5.95 -10.65
C LEU A 168 -9.03 4.48 -11.05
N GLN A 169 -10.22 3.89 -11.18
CA GLN A 169 -10.39 2.52 -11.65
C GLN A 169 -9.91 2.35 -13.10
N GLU A 170 -10.22 3.30 -13.98
CA GLU A 170 -9.73 3.31 -15.36
C GLU A 170 -8.20 3.45 -15.41
N GLN A 171 -7.64 4.39 -14.64
CA GLN A 171 -6.18 4.55 -14.52
C GLN A 171 -5.52 3.28 -13.97
N TYR A 172 -6.11 2.63 -12.97
CA TYR A 172 -5.60 1.39 -12.41
C TYR A 172 -5.63 0.25 -13.43
N HIS A 173 -6.70 0.13 -14.22
CA HIS A 173 -6.77 -0.89 -15.26
C HIS A 173 -5.68 -0.70 -16.34
N GLN A 174 -5.42 0.56 -16.76
CA GLN A 174 -4.33 0.86 -17.68
C GLN A 174 -2.96 0.59 -17.04
N PHE A 175 -2.79 0.94 -15.77
CA PHE A 175 -1.56 0.65 -15.03
C PHE A 175 -1.32 -0.86 -14.88
N HIS A 176 -2.35 -1.66 -14.62
CA HIS A 176 -2.22 -3.10 -14.37
C HIS A 176 -1.69 -3.87 -15.60
N SER A 177 -2.05 -3.44 -16.81
CA SER A 177 -1.49 -4.03 -18.03
C SER A 177 0.01 -3.72 -18.17
N HIS A 178 0.43 -2.49 -17.88
CA HIS A 178 1.84 -2.11 -17.85
C HIS A 178 2.63 -2.82 -16.73
N LEU A 179 2.04 -2.97 -15.53
CA LEU A 179 2.60 -3.76 -14.42
C LEU A 179 2.85 -5.19 -14.86
N THR A 180 1.84 -5.85 -15.45
CA THR A 180 1.93 -7.26 -15.89
C THR A 180 3.03 -7.43 -16.93
N LEU A 181 3.10 -6.53 -17.92
CA LEU A 181 4.13 -6.56 -18.95
C LEU A 181 5.53 -6.33 -18.37
N ALA A 182 5.68 -5.37 -17.46
CA ALA A 182 6.98 -5.06 -16.84
C ALA A 182 7.49 -6.21 -15.96
N VAL A 183 6.60 -6.82 -15.16
CA VAL A 183 6.92 -7.99 -14.32
C VAL A 183 7.29 -9.18 -15.20
N ALA A 184 6.47 -9.51 -16.19
CA ALA A 184 6.75 -10.62 -17.11
C ALA A 184 8.05 -10.40 -17.88
N GLY A 185 8.28 -9.18 -18.38
CA GLY A 185 9.53 -8.80 -19.06
C GLY A 185 10.76 -8.91 -18.15
N SER A 186 10.63 -8.54 -16.88
CA SER A 186 11.72 -8.66 -15.88
C SER A 186 12.05 -10.12 -15.57
N VAL A 187 11.05 -10.98 -15.39
CA VAL A 187 11.24 -12.42 -15.20
C VAL A 187 11.89 -13.05 -16.44
N LEU A 188 11.38 -12.72 -17.63
CA LEU A 188 11.94 -13.20 -18.90
C LEU A 188 13.41 -12.77 -19.06
N LEU A 189 13.73 -11.52 -18.73
CA LEU A 189 15.09 -10.99 -18.79
C LEU A 189 16.05 -11.79 -17.90
N ILE A 190 15.64 -12.14 -16.67
CA ILE A 190 16.46 -12.96 -15.76
C ILE A 190 16.65 -14.37 -16.33
N ILE A 191 15.58 -15.00 -16.83
CA ILE A 191 15.64 -16.36 -17.39
C ILE A 191 16.55 -16.40 -18.62
N VAL A 192 16.39 -15.45 -19.53
CA VAL A 192 17.23 -15.33 -20.74
C VAL A 192 18.68 -15.04 -20.35
N SER A 193 18.91 -14.18 -19.36
CA SER A 193 20.25 -13.90 -18.85
C SER A 193 20.91 -15.14 -18.27
N LEU A 194 20.18 -15.94 -17.49
CA LEU A 194 20.68 -17.20 -16.93
C LEU A 194 20.98 -18.25 -18.03
N ALA A 195 20.13 -18.35 -19.05
CA ALA A 195 20.38 -19.21 -20.20
C ALA A 195 21.63 -18.76 -20.98
N CYS A 196 21.82 -17.45 -21.13
CA CYS A 196 23.03 -16.87 -21.74
C CYS A 196 24.28 -17.25 -20.95
N VAL A 197 24.24 -17.16 -19.61
CA VAL A 197 25.35 -17.60 -18.75
C VAL A 197 25.72 -19.06 -18.98
N ALA A 198 24.72 -19.96 -19.02
CA ALA A 198 24.97 -21.39 -19.25
C ALA A 198 25.62 -21.65 -20.62
N LEU A 199 25.15 -21.01 -21.68
CA LEU A 199 25.69 -21.17 -23.04
C LEU A 199 27.09 -20.58 -23.20
N LEU A 200 27.33 -19.39 -22.63
CA LEU A 200 28.62 -18.71 -22.74
C LEU A 200 29.72 -19.42 -21.95
N THR A 201 29.37 -20.10 -20.86
CA THR A 201 30.34 -20.84 -20.03
C THR A 201 30.93 -22.03 -20.79
N GLU A 202 30.12 -22.75 -21.57
CA GLU A 202 30.55 -23.91 -22.37
C GLU A 202 31.41 -23.53 -23.59
N THR A 203 31.15 -22.37 -24.18
CA THR A 203 31.80 -21.97 -25.45
C THR A 203 33.19 -21.36 -25.27
N HIS A 204 33.60 -21.02 -24.03
CA HIS A 204 34.86 -20.33 -23.70
C HIS A 204 35.18 -19.06 -24.53
N PHE A 205 34.19 -18.51 -25.25
CA PHE A 205 34.39 -17.41 -26.20
C PHE A 205 34.57 -16.05 -25.51
N VAL A 206 34.05 -15.92 -24.28
CA VAL A 206 34.03 -14.67 -23.53
C VAL A 206 34.88 -14.83 -22.27
N ASN A 207 35.62 -13.78 -21.91
CA ASN A 207 36.34 -13.71 -20.64
C ASN A 207 35.42 -14.09 -19.47
N SER A 208 35.88 -15.00 -18.62
CA SER A 208 35.10 -15.60 -17.53
C SER A 208 34.42 -14.58 -16.59
N GLN A 209 34.92 -13.35 -16.53
CA GLN A 209 34.41 -12.27 -15.66
C GLN A 209 33.21 -11.52 -16.24
N TRP A 210 33.08 -11.48 -17.57
CA TRP A 210 32.02 -10.73 -18.24
C TRP A 210 30.68 -11.46 -18.17
N ILE A 211 30.72 -12.80 -18.08
CA ILE A 211 29.55 -13.65 -17.93
C ILE A 211 28.75 -13.29 -16.65
N PRO A 212 29.33 -13.33 -15.44
CA PRO A 212 28.61 -12.92 -14.23
C PRO A 212 28.29 -11.41 -14.20
N ALA A 213 29.10 -10.56 -14.85
CA ALA A 213 28.82 -9.13 -14.95
C ALA A 213 27.54 -8.84 -15.78
N GLN A 214 27.37 -9.49 -16.93
CA GLN A 214 26.15 -9.38 -17.74
C GLN A 214 24.92 -9.87 -16.97
N PHE A 215 25.05 -10.95 -16.19
CA PHE A 215 23.97 -11.43 -15.33
C PHE A 215 23.55 -10.38 -14.30
N MET A 216 24.50 -9.79 -13.57
CA MET A 216 24.19 -8.77 -12.56
C MET A 216 23.56 -7.50 -13.15
N LEU A 217 23.95 -7.11 -14.37
CA LEU A 217 23.33 -6.01 -15.08
C LEU A 217 21.85 -6.30 -15.41
N CYS A 218 21.54 -7.48 -15.92
CA CYS A 218 20.17 -7.91 -16.18
C CYS A 218 19.33 -7.95 -14.90
N VAL A 219 19.90 -8.49 -13.82
CA VAL A 219 19.25 -8.53 -12.49
C VAL A 219 18.98 -7.13 -11.97
N ALA A 220 19.91 -6.18 -12.10
CA ALA A 220 19.71 -4.82 -11.65
C ALA A 220 18.54 -4.10 -12.36
N ILE A 221 18.37 -4.35 -13.66
CA ILE A 221 17.25 -3.82 -14.45
C ILE A 221 15.92 -4.48 -14.02
N ALA A 222 15.91 -5.79 -13.86
CA ALA A 222 14.71 -6.53 -13.44
C ALA A 222 14.26 -6.10 -12.04
N VAL A 223 15.19 -5.97 -11.09
CA VAL A 223 14.90 -5.53 -9.71
C VAL A 223 14.39 -4.10 -9.68
N PHE A 224 14.91 -3.21 -10.54
CA PHE A 224 14.38 -1.85 -10.68
C PHE A 224 12.88 -1.87 -10.99
N PHE A 225 12.47 -2.64 -11.99
CA PHE A 225 11.06 -2.73 -12.39
C PHE A 225 10.20 -3.39 -11.31
N PHE A 226 10.67 -4.46 -10.66
CA PHE A 226 9.92 -5.09 -9.56
C PHE A 226 9.65 -4.13 -8.41
N ILE A 227 10.67 -3.35 -7.99
CA ILE A 227 10.51 -2.40 -6.90
C ILE A 227 9.59 -1.25 -7.31
N TYR A 228 9.84 -0.65 -8.48
CA TYR A 228 9.08 0.50 -8.94
C TYR A 228 7.60 0.18 -9.09
N TYR A 229 7.29 -0.86 -9.87
CA TYR A 229 5.91 -1.24 -10.14
C TYR A 229 5.25 -1.92 -8.94
N GLY A 230 5.99 -2.64 -8.10
CA GLY A 230 5.46 -3.24 -6.87
C GLY A 230 4.98 -2.19 -5.86
N ILE A 231 5.73 -1.09 -5.69
CA ILE A 231 5.29 0.02 -4.82
C ILE A 231 4.05 0.70 -5.41
N LEU A 232 4.01 0.94 -6.73
CA LEU A 232 2.86 1.58 -7.37
C LEU A 232 1.60 0.71 -7.36
N ASP A 233 1.74 -0.61 -7.51
CA ASP A 233 0.61 -1.53 -7.35
C ASP A 233 -0.01 -1.41 -5.95
N GLY A 234 0.83 -1.33 -4.91
CA GLY A 234 0.37 -1.06 -3.55
C GLY A 234 -0.39 0.27 -3.40
N VAL A 235 0.08 1.32 -4.07
CA VAL A 235 -0.58 2.64 -4.09
C VAL A 235 -1.96 2.57 -4.74
N TYR A 236 -2.06 2.00 -5.93
CA TYR A 236 -3.35 1.90 -6.62
C TYR A 236 -4.32 0.95 -5.91
N LYS A 237 -3.85 -0.17 -5.35
CA LYS A 237 -4.69 -1.05 -4.52
C LYS A 237 -5.23 -0.33 -3.29
N PHE A 238 -4.39 0.46 -2.62
CA PHE A 238 -4.83 1.28 -1.49
C PHE A 238 -5.89 2.31 -1.89
N LEU A 239 -5.76 2.94 -3.06
CA LEU A 239 -6.71 3.95 -3.52
C LEU A 239 -8.03 3.34 -4.00
N VAL A 240 -7.96 2.32 -4.86
CA VAL A 240 -9.13 1.72 -5.52
C VAL A 240 -9.87 0.75 -4.60
N HIS A 241 -9.13 -0.08 -3.85
CA HIS A 241 -9.68 -1.11 -2.96
C HIS A 241 -9.47 -0.73 -1.49
N ASN A 242 -9.60 0.56 -1.17
CA ASN A 242 -9.24 1.11 0.14
C ASN A 242 -9.85 0.35 1.33
N LYS A 243 -11.14 0.03 1.26
CA LYS A 243 -11.85 -0.68 2.34
C LYS A 243 -11.26 -2.07 2.62
N GLU A 244 -10.98 -2.82 1.55
CA GLU A 244 -10.37 -4.16 1.66
C GLU A 244 -8.92 -4.02 2.14
N TYR A 245 -8.18 -3.06 1.60
CA TYR A 245 -6.79 -2.79 1.97
C TYR A 245 -6.64 -2.44 3.45
N VAL A 246 -7.47 -1.53 3.99
CA VAL A 246 -7.43 -1.14 5.41
C VAL A 246 -7.77 -2.33 6.30
N LYS A 247 -8.77 -3.14 5.91
CA LYS A 247 -9.13 -4.36 6.64
C LYS A 247 -7.97 -5.37 6.66
N ASP A 248 -7.36 -5.65 5.51
CA ASP A 248 -6.22 -6.57 5.40
C ASP A 248 -5.03 -6.09 6.22
N LYS A 249 -4.76 -4.78 6.21
CA LYS A 249 -3.70 -4.15 7.01
C LYS A 249 -3.95 -4.29 8.52
N GLN A 250 -5.21 -4.14 8.96
CA GLN A 250 -5.60 -4.37 10.36
C GLN A 250 -5.39 -5.83 10.77
N ILE A 251 -5.79 -6.79 9.93
CA ILE A 251 -5.57 -8.22 10.14
C ILE A 251 -4.06 -8.51 10.25
N GLN A 252 -3.26 -7.98 9.33
CA GLN A 252 -1.81 -8.19 9.32
C GLN A 252 -1.12 -7.57 10.55
N LYS A 253 -1.57 -6.40 11.01
CA LYS A 253 -1.08 -5.77 12.24
C LYS A 253 -1.40 -6.62 13.48
N GLN A 254 -2.56 -7.26 13.51
CA GLN A 254 -2.94 -8.16 14.59
C GLN A 254 -2.14 -9.47 14.55
N GLN A 255 -2.01 -10.08 13.36
CA GLN A 255 -1.22 -11.29 13.15
C GLN A 255 0.25 -11.07 13.54
N SER A 256 0.86 -9.96 13.11
CA SER A 256 2.24 -9.62 13.49
C SER A 256 2.44 -9.42 15.00
N SER A 257 1.40 -9.02 15.75
CA SER A 257 1.46 -8.97 17.21
C SER A 257 1.52 -10.36 17.83
N ILE A 258 0.74 -11.33 17.31
CA ILE A 258 0.77 -12.73 17.75
C ILE A 258 2.13 -13.36 17.43
N PHE A 259 2.62 -13.19 16.20
CA PHE A 259 3.93 -13.70 15.80
C PHE A 259 5.08 -13.02 16.55
N GLY A 260 4.95 -11.73 16.86
CA GLY A 260 5.92 -10.96 17.65
C GLY A 260 6.09 -11.44 19.08
N ILE A 261 5.10 -12.15 19.64
CA ILE A 261 5.20 -12.77 20.97
C ILE A 261 5.63 -14.22 20.86
N THR A 262 5.01 -14.97 19.94
CA THR A 262 5.21 -16.42 19.83
C THR A 262 6.57 -16.82 19.28
N MET A 263 7.12 -16.09 18.30
CA MET A 263 8.42 -16.42 17.69
C MET A 263 9.62 -16.20 18.63
N PRO A 264 9.71 -15.10 19.39
CA PRO A 264 10.75 -14.95 20.41
C PRO A 264 10.64 -15.99 21.53
N LEU A 265 9.41 -16.40 21.90
CA LEU A 265 9.18 -17.43 22.90
C LEU A 265 9.66 -18.81 22.41
N ALA A 266 9.39 -19.14 21.14
CA ALA A 266 9.95 -20.33 20.49
C ALA A 266 11.48 -20.30 20.43
N ALA A 267 12.06 -19.14 20.10
CA ALA A 267 13.52 -18.96 20.11
C ALA A 267 14.10 -19.14 21.53
N MET A 268 13.44 -18.60 22.56
CA MET A 268 13.83 -18.77 23.95
C MET A 268 13.81 -20.25 24.37
N LEU A 269 12.73 -20.97 24.04
CA LEU A 269 12.61 -22.41 24.30
C LEU A 269 13.68 -23.22 23.57
N TYR A 270 13.93 -22.90 22.30
CA TYR A 270 15.00 -23.52 21.51
C TYR A 270 16.38 -23.33 22.17
N CYS A 271 16.70 -22.10 22.60
CA CYS A 271 17.95 -21.81 23.29
C CYS A 271 18.06 -22.55 24.63
N VAL A 272 16.98 -22.61 25.43
CA VAL A 272 16.98 -23.34 26.70
C VAL A 272 17.23 -24.84 26.46
N MET A 273 16.49 -25.46 25.54
CA MET A 273 16.67 -26.88 25.20
C MET A 273 18.08 -27.18 24.64
N GLY A 274 18.60 -26.28 23.80
CA GLY A 274 19.95 -26.38 23.25
C GLY A 274 21.03 -26.26 24.34
N LEU A 275 20.87 -25.34 25.29
CA LEU A 275 21.88 -25.09 26.32
C LEU A 275 21.84 -26.09 27.50
N THR A 276 20.66 -26.57 27.91
CA THR A 276 20.54 -27.49 29.05
C THR A 276 20.66 -28.96 28.66
N TRP A 277 20.16 -29.33 27.47
CA TRP A 277 20.09 -30.73 27.02
C TRP A 277 20.87 -31.03 25.74
N ASN A 278 21.55 -30.03 25.15
CA ASN A 278 22.29 -30.17 23.89
C ASN A 278 21.41 -30.60 22.70
N TRP A 279 20.11 -30.30 22.75
CA TRP A 279 19.09 -30.69 21.77
C TRP A 279 18.97 -29.70 20.59
N TRP A 280 20.10 -29.33 20.00
CA TRP A 280 20.12 -28.45 18.82
C TRP A 280 19.44 -29.10 17.61
N HIS A 281 19.61 -30.41 17.45
CA HIS A 281 18.89 -31.23 16.47
C HIS A 281 18.23 -32.39 17.22
N PRO A 282 16.90 -32.47 17.35
CA PRO A 282 15.84 -31.98 16.44
C PRO A 282 15.10 -30.69 16.89
N GLY A 283 15.66 -29.89 17.80
CA GLY A 283 14.97 -28.77 18.45
C GLY A 283 14.36 -27.72 17.50
N TRP A 284 14.82 -27.61 16.26
CA TRP A 284 14.28 -26.69 15.25
C TRP A 284 12.79 -26.92 14.94
N ILE A 285 12.24 -28.10 15.26
CA ILE A 285 10.83 -28.44 15.03
C ILE A 285 9.87 -27.54 15.82
N ILE A 286 10.36 -26.85 16.85
CA ILE A 286 9.56 -25.91 17.63
C ILE A 286 9.07 -24.73 16.79
N PHE A 287 9.85 -24.25 15.81
CA PHE A 287 9.47 -23.12 14.96
C PHE A 287 8.23 -23.39 14.09
N PRO A 288 8.17 -24.48 13.30
CA PRO A 288 6.96 -24.80 12.54
C PRO A 288 5.77 -25.11 13.46
N ILE A 289 5.97 -25.81 14.58
CA ILE A 289 4.89 -26.08 15.56
C ILE A 289 4.32 -24.76 16.10
N THR A 290 5.19 -23.83 16.52
CA THR A 290 4.76 -22.52 17.00
C THR A 290 4.04 -21.72 15.90
N ALA A 291 4.50 -21.76 14.65
CA ALA A 291 3.82 -21.10 13.54
C ALA A 291 2.39 -21.62 13.35
N PHE A 292 2.18 -22.95 13.40
CA PHE A 292 0.84 -23.54 13.31
C PHE A 292 -0.05 -23.16 14.51
N ILE A 293 0.51 -23.15 15.72
CA ILE A 293 -0.23 -22.72 16.93
C ILE A 293 -0.65 -21.25 16.80
N SER A 294 0.24 -20.37 16.35
CA SER A 294 -0.05 -18.94 16.16
C SER A 294 -1.17 -18.71 15.14
N LEU A 295 -1.16 -19.46 14.03
CA LEU A 295 -2.26 -19.43 13.04
C LEU A 295 -3.58 -19.97 13.60
N GLY A 296 -3.53 -21.03 14.42
CA GLY A 296 -4.71 -21.59 15.07
C GLY A 296 -5.33 -20.64 16.11
N ILE A 297 -4.50 -19.95 16.88
CA ILE A 297 -4.95 -18.92 17.84
C ILE A 297 -5.64 -17.78 17.09
N ASP A 298 -5.04 -17.30 16.00
CA ASP A 298 -5.60 -16.25 15.15
C ASP A 298 -6.97 -16.65 14.59
N TYR A 299 -7.07 -17.88 14.05
CA TYR A 299 -8.34 -18.43 13.54
C TYR A 299 -9.44 -18.52 14.60
N LEU A 300 -9.10 -18.91 15.84
CA LEU A 300 -10.06 -19.03 16.94
C LEU A 300 -10.57 -17.67 17.43
N ILE A 301 -9.73 -16.64 17.41
CA ILE A 301 -10.10 -15.27 17.82
C ILE A 301 -11.09 -14.66 16.83
N HIS A 302 -10.96 -14.98 15.53
CA HIS A 302 -11.72 -14.34 14.45
C HIS A 302 -12.98 -15.09 13.97
N ARG A 303 -13.35 -16.20 14.60
CA ARG A 303 -14.58 -16.95 14.29
C ARG A 303 -15.86 -16.38 14.96
N LYS A 304 -15.75 -15.30 15.74
CA LYS A 304 -16.90 -14.59 16.35
C LYS A 304 -17.24 -13.32 15.58
#